data_AF-A0A1M6PMD6-F1
#
_entry.id   AF-A0A1M6PMD6-F1
#
_cell.length_a   1.000
_cell.length_b   1.000
_cell.length_c   1.000
_cell.angle_alpha   90.00
_cell.angle_beta   90.00
_cell.angle_gamma   90.00
#
_symmetry.space_group_name_H-M   'P 1'
#
loop_
_entity.id
_entity.type
_entity.pdbx_description
1 polymer ?
#
loop_
_entity_poly.entity_id
_entity_poly.type
_entity_poly.pdbx_seq_one_letter_code
_entity_poly.pdbx_strand_id
1 'polypeptide(L)'
;MAFPVKLLTTQAQCDDVLDDLQTELKDFTVRQTNYDHRDEKATDRAADLNQEAQTLDRDIADLNRELAAMAADSKRRPRAEADLRAYVKRRGDLGARTSQNPVTAFRLAVDARQVAVQVPELQQAIAEVTAHRATLTA
;
A
#
# COMPACT_ATOMS: atom_id res chain seq x y z
N MET A 1 23.89 -8.10 -14.37
CA MET A 1 24.59 -8.73 -15.52
C MET A 1 24.74 -7.64 -16.58
N ALA A 2 25.80 -7.61 -17.38
CA ALA A 2 25.92 -6.56 -18.41
C ALA A 2 24.89 -6.79 -19.53
N PHE A 3 24.28 -5.72 -20.03
CA PHE A 3 23.37 -5.77 -21.16
C PHE A 3 24.16 -5.98 -22.46
N PRO A 4 23.60 -6.70 -23.46
CA PRO A 4 24.30 -7.01 -24.70
C PRO A 4 24.34 -5.81 -25.66
N VAL A 5 24.81 -4.63 -25.20
CA VAL A 5 24.86 -3.37 -25.96
C VAL A 5 25.65 -3.47 -27.27
N LYS A 6 26.57 -4.44 -27.37
CA LYS A 6 27.33 -4.76 -28.58
C LYS A 6 26.47 -5.18 -29.78
N LEU A 7 25.20 -5.55 -29.55
CA LEU A 7 24.25 -5.85 -30.62
C LEU A 7 23.75 -4.58 -31.33
N LEU A 8 23.88 -3.41 -30.69
CA LEU A 8 23.54 -2.12 -31.24
C LEU A 8 24.75 -1.59 -32.01
N THR A 9 24.68 -1.55 -33.34
CA THR A 9 25.81 -1.20 -34.20
C THR A 9 25.77 0.23 -34.70
N THR A 10 24.63 0.92 -34.55
CA THR A 10 24.46 2.33 -34.98
C THR A 10 23.95 3.22 -33.84
N GLN A 11 24.22 4.53 -33.93
CA GLN A 11 23.67 5.50 -32.97
C GLN A 11 22.14 5.51 -33.00
N ALA A 12 21.52 5.39 -34.18
CA ALA A 12 20.07 5.32 -34.32
C ALA A 12 19.46 4.12 -33.56
N GLN A 13 20.08 2.94 -33.63
CA GLN A 13 19.63 1.78 -32.85
C GLN A 13 19.76 2.00 -31.34
N CYS A 14 20.78 2.75 -30.91
CA CYS A 14 20.90 3.12 -29.50
C CYS A 14 19.82 4.12 -29.09
N ASP A 15 19.49 5.08 -29.95
CA ASP A 15 18.44 6.07 -29.69
C ASP A 15 17.07 5.41 -29.58
N ASP A 16 16.71 4.50 -30.49
CA ASP A 16 15.46 3.74 -30.42
C ASP A 16 15.35 2.95 -29.09
N VAL A 17 16.41 2.27 -28.70
CA VAL A 17 16.45 1.50 -27.43
C VAL A 17 16.41 2.42 -26.21
N LEU A 18 17.05 3.60 -26.26
CA LEU A 18 16.99 4.57 -25.18
C LEU A 18 15.58 5.12 -24.99
N ASP A 19 14.86 5.42 -26.08
CA ASP A 19 13.49 5.90 -26.02
C ASP A 19 12.55 4.85 -25.40
N ASP A 20 12.71 3.59 -25.80
CA ASP A 20 11.96 2.45 -25.22
C ASP A 20 12.25 2.29 -23.73
N LEU A 21 13.53 2.25 -23.34
CA LEU A 21 13.95 2.08 -21.94
C LEU A 21 13.50 3.24 -21.06
N GLN A 22 13.53 4.48 -21.57
CA GLN A 22 13.06 5.66 -20.84
C GLN A 22 11.54 5.64 -20.65
N THR A 23 10.79 5.20 -21.66
CA THR A 23 9.34 5.02 -21.56
C THR A 23 9.01 3.97 -20.50
N GLU A 24 9.69 2.82 -20.54
CA GLU A 24 9.50 1.75 -19.56
C GLU A 24 9.88 2.21 -18.13
N LEU A 25 11.01 2.91 -17.98
CA LEU A 25 11.44 3.46 -16.68
C LEU A 25 10.40 4.43 -16.10
N LYS A 26 9.79 5.27 -16.94
CA LYS A 26 8.73 6.19 -16.51
C LYS A 26 7.52 5.43 -15.98
N ASP A 27 7.09 4.39 -16.68
CA ASP A 27 5.96 3.55 -16.26
C ASP A 27 6.24 2.85 -14.93
N PHE A 28 7.43 2.27 -14.75
CA PHE A 28 7.82 1.65 -13.48
C PHE A 28 7.95 2.66 -12.34
N THR A 29 8.45 3.86 -12.61
CA THR A 29 8.53 4.94 -11.62
C THR A 29 7.13 5.37 -11.16
N VAL A 30 6.18 5.53 -12.07
CA VAL A 30 4.79 5.84 -11.72
C VAL A 30 4.16 4.70 -10.90
N ARG A 31 4.43 3.45 -11.25
CA ARG A 31 3.96 2.29 -10.48
C ARG A 31 4.55 2.29 -9.07
N GLN A 32 5.84 2.57 -8.92
CA GLN A 32 6.52 2.65 -7.62
C GLN A 32 5.86 3.69 -6.72
N THR A 33 5.70 4.93 -7.20
CA THR A 33 5.02 6.00 -6.44
C THR A 33 3.60 5.61 -6.01
N ASN A 34 2.87 4.89 -6.87
CA ASN A 34 1.54 4.41 -6.53
C ASN A 34 1.55 3.33 -5.45
N TYR A 35 2.56 2.46 -5.41
CA TYR A 35 2.71 1.48 -4.33
C TYR A 35 3.07 2.17 -3.01
N ASP A 36 4.03 3.10 -3.03
CA ASP A 36 4.44 3.86 -1.85
C ASP A 36 3.24 4.61 -1.24
N HIS A 37 2.46 5.31 -2.07
CA HIS A 37 1.24 6.00 -1.64
C HIS A 37 0.15 5.05 -1.10
N ARG A 38 0.07 3.83 -1.64
CA ARG A 38 -0.88 2.82 -1.14
C ARG A 38 -0.46 2.28 0.22
N ASP A 39 0.84 2.06 0.42
CA ASP A 39 1.39 1.59 1.69
C ASP A 39 1.27 2.66 2.79
N GLU A 40 1.53 3.92 2.47
CA GLU A 40 1.27 5.06 3.37
C GLU A 40 -0.21 5.12 3.76
N LYS A 41 -1.13 5.10 2.78
CA LYS A 41 -2.57 5.08 3.07
C LYS A 41 -3.04 3.84 3.81
N ALA A 42 -2.40 2.69 3.60
CA ALA A 42 -2.73 1.47 4.33
C ALA A 42 -2.29 1.60 5.80
N THR A 43 -1.12 2.19 6.04
CA THR A 43 -0.59 2.48 7.38
C THR A 43 -1.48 3.48 8.12
N ASP A 44 -1.85 4.59 7.47
CA ASP A 44 -2.75 5.60 8.05
C ASP A 44 -4.12 5.01 8.38
N ARG A 45 -4.71 4.25 7.46
CA ARG A 45 -5.99 3.56 7.72
C ARG A 45 -5.88 2.55 8.87
N ALA A 46 -4.76 1.83 8.99
CA ALA A 46 -4.56 0.91 10.09
C ALA A 46 -4.45 1.66 11.44
N ALA A 47 -3.81 2.82 11.46
CA ALA A 47 -3.76 3.70 12.62
C ALA A 47 -5.17 4.21 13.00
N ASP A 48 -5.94 4.72 12.02
CA ASP A 48 -7.31 5.19 12.22
C ASP A 48 -8.23 4.08 12.74
N LEU A 49 -8.18 2.89 12.14
CA LEU A 49 -8.96 1.73 12.58
C LEU A 49 -8.57 1.27 13.99
N ASN A 50 -7.27 1.31 14.33
CA ASN A 50 -6.82 1.01 15.69
C ASN A 50 -7.29 2.06 16.71
N GLN A 51 -7.31 3.34 16.34
CA GLN A 51 -7.82 4.41 17.19
C GLN A 51 -9.35 4.29 17.39
N GLU A 52 -10.10 3.98 16.33
CA GLU A 52 -11.53 3.71 16.42
C GLU A 52 -11.82 2.48 17.29
N ALA A 53 -11.06 1.40 17.11
CA ALA A 53 -11.13 0.20 17.95
C ALA A 53 -10.93 0.52 19.43
N GLN A 54 -9.86 1.23 19.78
CA GLN A 54 -9.57 1.63 21.16
C GLN A 54 -10.65 2.53 21.76
N THR A 55 -11.24 3.41 20.95
CA THR A 55 -12.33 4.30 21.38
C THR A 55 -13.57 3.47 21.70
N LEU A 56 -13.97 2.57 20.80
CA LEU A 56 -15.10 1.65 21.03
C LEU A 56 -14.87 0.75 22.24
N ASP A 57 -13.66 0.23 22.46
CA ASP A 57 -13.34 -0.59 23.63
C ASP A 57 -13.48 0.20 24.94
N ARG A 58 -13.10 1.48 24.95
CA ARG A 58 -13.32 2.38 26.10
C ARG A 58 -14.81 2.64 26.32
N ASP A 59 -15.55 3.00 25.28
CA ASP A 59 -16.99 3.30 25.37
C ASP A 59 -17.79 2.08 25.85
N ILE A 60 -17.44 0.88 25.38
CA ILE A 60 -18.01 -0.39 25.85
C ILE A 60 -17.70 -0.61 27.34
N ALA A 61 -16.47 -0.35 27.77
CA ALA A 61 -16.07 -0.52 29.17
C ALA A 61 -16.75 0.50 30.10
N ASP A 62 -16.95 1.73 29.64
CA ASP A 62 -17.66 2.78 30.37
C ASP A 62 -19.15 2.47 30.48
N LEU A 63 -19.82 2.11 29.38
CA LEU A 63 -21.23 1.71 29.39
C LEU A 63 -21.50 0.48 30.26
N ASN A 64 -20.59 -0.51 30.26
CA ASN A 64 -20.69 -1.65 31.16
C ASN A 64 -20.60 -1.24 32.63
N ARG A 65 -19.72 -0.30 32.97
CA ARG A 65 -19.62 0.25 34.34
C ARG A 65 -20.87 1.03 34.73
N GLU A 66 -21.40 1.87 33.84
CA GLU A 66 -22.64 2.60 34.07
C GLU A 66 -23.85 1.68 34.26
N LEU A 67 -23.96 0.63 33.43
CA LEU A 67 -25.03 -0.36 33.53
C LEU A 67 -24.94 -1.20 34.82
N ALA A 68 -23.73 -1.46 35.32
CA ALA A 68 -23.52 -2.13 36.60
C ALA A 68 -23.93 -1.25 37.80
N ALA A 69 -23.73 0.07 37.69
CA ALA A 69 -24.10 1.03 38.72
C ALA A 69 -25.59 1.48 38.65
N MET A 70 -26.27 1.27 37.54
CA MET A 70 -27.67 1.66 37.35
C MET A 70 -28.66 0.69 38.03
N ALA A 71 -29.62 1.25 38.77
CA ALA A 71 -30.77 0.51 39.26
C ALA A 71 -31.56 -0.14 38.10
N ALA A 72 -32.10 -1.33 38.34
CA ALA A 72 -32.76 -2.14 37.31
C ALA A 72 -34.02 -1.47 36.71
N ASP A 73 -34.68 -0.60 37.48
CA ASP A 73 -35.87 0.16 37.09
C ASP A 73 -35.55 1.54 36.49
N SER A 74 -34.26 1.86 36.33
CA SER A 74 -33.83 3.13 35.72
C SER A 74 -34.37 3.25 34.30
N LYS A 75 -35.11 4.34 34.04
CA LYS A 75 -35.62 4.68 32.70
C LYS A 75 -34.51 4.89 31.66
N ARG A 76 -33.25 5.10 32.09
CA ARG A 76 -32.08 5.26 31.20
C ARG A 76 -31.43 3.94 30.82
N ARG A 77 -31.70 2.87 31.58
CA ARG A 77 -31.05 1.56 31.40
C ARG A 77 -31.29 0.94 30.01
N PRO A 78 -32.52 0.91 29.45
CA PRO A 78 -32.74 0.33 28.13
C PRO A 78 -31.98 1.06 27.01
N ARG A 79 -31.77 2.36 27.16
CA ARG A 79 -31.00 3.17 26.20
C ARG A 79 -29.52 2.81 26.27
N ALA A 80 -28.94 2.76 27.47
CA ALA A 80 -27.56 2.36 27.66
C ALA A 80 -27.28 0.92 27.17
N GLU A 81 -28.22 -0.01 27.34
CA GLU A 81 -28.13 -1.38 26.79
C GLU A 81 -28.22 -1.42 25.26
N ALA A 82 -28.99 -0.51 24.64
CA ALA A 82 -29.04 -0.38 23.19
C ALA A 82 -27.73 0.20 22.63
N ASP A 83 -27.19 1.24 23.27
CA ASP A 83 -25.93 1.87 22.89
C ASP A 83 -24.76 0.88 23.03
N LEU A 84 -24.72 0.09 24.11
CA LEU A 84 -23.73 -0.98 24.30
C LEU A 84 -23.77 -2.01 23.17
N ARG A 85 -24.96 -2.50 22.80
CA ARG A 85 -25.12 -3.44 21.68
C ARG A 85 -24.64 -2.84 20.36
N ALA A 86 -24.91 -1.56 20.11
CA ALA A 86 -24.46 -0.88 18.92
C ALA A 86 -22.93 -0.78 18.85
N TYR A 87 -22.27 -0.43 19.96
CA TYR A 87 -20.80 -0.34 20.02
C TYR A 87 -20.13 -1.71 19.91
N VAL A 88 -20.64 -2.74 20.58
CA VAL A 88 -20.14 -4.11 20.44
C VAL A 88 -20.27 -4.60 18.99
N LYS A 89 -21.41 -4.34 18.33
CA LYS A 89 -21.59 -4.68 16.92
C LYS A 89 -20.60 -3.94 16.03
N ARG A 90 -20.45 -2.62 16.20
CA ARG A 90 -19.51 -1.81 15.42
C ARG A 90 -18.06 -2.27 15.61
N ARG A 91 -17.69 -2.68 16.83
CA ARG A 91 -16.37 -3.26 17.13
C ARG A 91 -16.13 -4.58 16.41
N GLY A 92 -17.15 -5.46 16.37
CA GLY A 92 -17.11 -6.70 15.59
C GLY A 92 -17.00 -6.45 14.09
N ASP A 93 -17.80 -5.52 13.56
CA ASP A 93 -17.77 -5.13 12.14
C ASP A 93 -16.39 -4.55 11.74
N LEU A 94 -15.73 -3.82 12.64
CA LEU A 94 -14.38 -3.29 12.42
C LEU A 94 -13.30 -4.40 12.42
N GLY A 95 -13.46 -5.43 13.25
CA GLY A 95 -12.62 -6.64 13.21
C GLY A 95 -12.74 -7.42 11.88
N ALA A 96 -13.94 -7.48 11.30
CA ALA A 96 -14.15 -8.11 10.00
C ALA A 96 -13.60 -7.28 8.82
N ARG A 97 -13.51 -5.94 8.96
CA ARG A 97 -12.95 -5.04 7.93
C ARG A 97 -11.43 -5.02 7.90
N THR A 98 -10.78 -5.31 9.02
CA THR A 98 -9.31 -5.34 9.15
C THR A 98 -8.69 -6.61 8.58
N SER A 99 -9.46 -7.68 8.33
CA SER A 99 -8.99 -8.83 7.58
C SER A 99 -8.96 -8.53 6.06
N GLN A 100 -7.95 -7.80 5.60
CA GLN A 100 -7.62 -7.76 4.17
C GLN A 100 -7.37 -9.19 3.67
N ASN A 101 -7.89 -9.53 2.49
CA ASN A 101 -7.65 -10.85 1.89
C ASN A 101 -6.13 -11.06 1.75
N PRO A 102 -5.54 -12.04 2.47
CA PRO A 102 -4.09 -12.21 2.54
C PRO A 102 -3.48 -12.54 1.18
N VAL A 103 -4.24 -13.15 0.27
CA VAL A 103 -3.79 -13.44 -1.10
C VAL A 103 -3.58 -12.15 -1.90
N THR A 104 -4.48 -11.17 -1.74
CA THR A 104 -4.36 -9.88 -2.43
C THR A 104 -3.18 -9.07 -1.88
N ALA A 105 -2.99 -9.05 -0.56
CA ALA A 105 -1.86 -8.39 0.07
C ALA A 105 -0.52 -9.00 -0.37
N PHE A 106 -0.44 -10.34 -0.42
CA PHE A 106 0.74 -11.05 -0.90
C PHE A 106 1.06 -10.72 -2.36
N ARG A 107 0.06 -10.71 -3.25
CA ARG A 107 0.25 -10.36 -4.67
C ARG A 107 0.76 -8.93 -4.84
N LEU A 108 0.17 -7.96 -4.14
CA LEU A 108 0.64 -6.57 -4.17
C LEU A 108 2.08 -6.44 -3.68
N ALA A 109 2.46 -7.18 -2.63
CA ALA A 109 3.83 -7.18 -2.13
C ALA A 109 4.83 -7.80 -3.12
N VAL A 110 4.43 -8.83 -3.88
CA VAL A 110 5.25 -9.39 -4.96
C VAL A 110 5.43 -8.37 -6.08
N ASP A 111 4.35 -7.74 -6.55
CA ASP A 111 4.40 -6.75 -7.63
C ASP A 111 5.28 -5.55 -7.25
N ALA A 112 5.13 -5.02 -6.03
CA ALA A 112 5.94 -3.92 -5.52
C ALA A 112 7.44 -4.26 -5.51
N ARG A 113 7.80 -5.48 -5.08
CA ARG A 113 9.20 -5.96 -5.11
C ARG A 113 9.74 -6.08 -6.53
N GLN A 114 8.93 -6.55 -7.48
CA GLN A 114 9.34 -6.63 -8.88
C GLN A 114 9.61 -5.24 -9.46
N VAL A 115 8.74 -4.27 -9.20
CA VAL A 115 8.94 -2.87 -9.62
C VAL A 115 10.22 -2.29 -9.02
N ALA A 116 10.46 -2.50 -7.73
CA ALA A 116 11.65 -2.00 -7.03
C ALA A 116 12.96 -2.57 -7.59
N VAL A 117 12.94 -3.80 -8.13
CA VAL A 117 14.10 -4.42 -8.80
C VAL A 117 14.25 -3.92 -10.24
N GLN A 118 13.14 -3.70 -10.95
CA GLN A 118 13.18 -3.33 -12.36
C GLN A 118 13.70 -1.90 -12.60
N VAL A 119 13.38 -0.95 -11.71
CA VAL A 119 13.84 0.44 -11.81
C VAL A 119 15.37 0.57 -11.89
N PRO A 120 16.17 0.02 -10.96
CA PRO A 120 17.63 0.11 -11.04
C PRO A 120 18.21 -0.65 -12.24
N GLU A 121 17.61 -1.76 -12.66
CA GLU A 121 18.04 -2.51 -13.87
C GLU A 121 17.84 -1.67 -15.15
N LEU A 122 16.69 -0.99 -15.28
CA LEU A 122 16.45 -0.08 -16.42
C LEU A 122 17.38 1.12 -16.41
N GLN A 123 17.67 1.69 -15.23
CA GLN A 123 18.67 2.77 -15.09
C GLN A 123 20.06 2.31 -15.51
N GLN A 124 20.44 1.09 -15.14
CA GLN A 124 21.71 0.49 -15.57
C GLN A 124 21.74 0.27 -17.09
N ALA A 125 20.67 -0.26 -17.67
CA ALA A 125 20.56 -0.46 -19.12
C ALA A 125 20.72 0.86 -19.89
N ILE A 126 20.02 1.92 -19.45
CA ILE A 126 20.13 3.26 -20.04
C ILE A 126 21.58 3.77 -19.96
N ALA A 127 22.25 3.59 -18.82
CA ALA A 127 23.63 4.02 -18.65
C ALA A 127 24.58 3.26 -19.59
N GLU A 128 24.43 1.93 -19.71
CA GLU A 128 25.24 1.10 -20.59
C GLU A 128 25.01 1.43 -22.08
N VAL A 129 23.76 1.61 -22.51
CA VAL A 129 23.43 1.99 -23.90
C VAL A 129 23.94 3.39 -24.22
N THR A 130 23.79 4.34 -23.29
CA THR A 130 24.33 5.70 -23.44
C THR A 130 25.85 5.70 -23.60
N ALA A 131 26.54 4.91 -22.77
CA ALA A 131 27.99 4.76 -22.84
C ALA A 131 28.42 4.12 -24.17
N HIS A 132 27.72 3.08 -24.64
CA HIS A 132 27.99 2.41 -25.90
C HIS A 132 27.75 3.32 -27.11
N ARG A 133 26.64 4.06 -27.12
CA ARG A 133 26.31 5.06 -28.16
C ARG A 133 27.44 6.06 -28.37
N ALA A 134 28.06 6.53 -27.29
CA ALA A 134 29.18 7.48 -27.34
C ALA A 134 30.44 6.92 -28.03
N THR A 135 30.55 5.59 -28.16
CA THR A 135 31.67 4.93 -28.87
C THR A 135 31.42 4.73 -30.36
N LEU A 136 30.17 4.88 -30.82
CA LEU A 136 29.79 4.70 -32.21
C LEU A 136 30.01 6.00 -32.99
N THR A 137 30.57 5.89 -34.19
CA THR A 137 30.63 7.01 -35.14
C THR A 137 29.23 7.40 -35.60
N ALA A 138 28.99 8.71 -35.73
CA ALA A 138 27.71 9.28 -36.16
C ALA A 138 27.29 8.81 -37.56
#